data_AF-U5KK46-F1
#
_entry.id   AF-U5KK46-F1
#
_cell.length_a   1.000
_cell.length_b   1.000
_cell.length_c   1.000
_cell.angle_alpha   90.00
_cell.angle_beta   90.00
_cell.angle_gamma   90.00
#
_symmetry.space_group_name_H-M   'P 1'
#
loop_
_entity.id
_entity.type
_entity.pdbx_description
1 polymer ?
#
loop_
_entity_poly.entity_id
_entity_poly.type
_entity_poly.pdbx_seq_one_letter_code
_entity_poly.pdbx_strand_id
1 'polypeptide(L)'
;NICAQFDKTDSIIKGDEDCLYLNVYTPKSFTNGESYPVMVFLHGGGFLFGNGTDDTGHGPDYLIQKNVVIVSINYRLGILGFLALNIKEAPGNMGLRDQVQALKWIQSNIK
;
A
#
# COMPACT_ATOMS: atom_id res chain seq x y z
N ASN A 1 6.60 -7.62 -3.96
CA ASN A 1 5.58 -8.02 -4.96
C ASN A 1 4.60 -6.87 -5.15
N ILE A 2 4.14 -6.61 -6.37
CA ILE A 2 3.12 -5.58 -6.67
C ILE A 2 1.83 -6.25 -7.15
N CYS A 3 0.68 -5.59 -7.01
CA CYS A 3 -0.59 -6.15 -7.48
C CYS A 3 -0.65 -6.18 -9.00
N ALA A 4 -1.26 -7.24 -9.55
CA ALA A 4 -1.47 -7.43 -10.97
C ALA A 4 -2.10 -6.17 -11.62
N GLN A 5 -1.41 -5.61 -12.62
CA GLN A 5 -1.78 -4.37 -13.29
C GLN A 5 -1.15 -4.26 -14.69
N PHE A 6 -1.72 -3.41 -15.54
CA PHE A 6 -1.15 -3.11 -16.85
C PHE A 6 -0.08 -2.02 -16.75
N ASP A 7 1.14 -2.33 -17.15
CA ASP A 7 2.24 -1.39 -17.27
C ASP A 7 2.17 -0.70 -18.64
N LYS A 8 1.93 0.61 -18.65
CA LYS A 8 1.79 1.39 -19.88
C LYS A 8 3.09 1.57 -20.65
N THR A 9 4.24 1.55 -19.96
CA THR A 9 5.55 1.77 -20.56
C THR A 9 5.96 0.55 -21.37
N ASP A 10 5.83 -0.63 -20.76
CA ASP A 10 6.27 -1.89 -21.35
C ASP A 10 5.15 -2.60 -22.11
N SER A 11 3.90 -2.11 -22.00
CA SER A 11 2.70 -2.70 -22.62
C SER A 11 2.46 -4.17 -22.23
N ILE A 12 2.79 -4.53 -20.99
CA ILE A 12 2.64 -5.87 -20.42
C ILE A 12 1.87 -5.84 -19.11
N ILE A 13 1.34 -7.00 -18.70
CA ILE A 13 0.83 -7.18 -17.34
C ILE A 13 2.02 -7.48 -16.41
N LYS A 14 2.13 -6.74 -15.32
CA LYS A 14 3.09 -6.97 -14.24
C LYS A 14 2.37 -7.25 -12.92
N GLY A 15 3.05 -7.93 -12.01
CA GLY A 15 2.55 -8.21 -10.66
C GLY A 15 1.90 -9.58 -10.51
N ASP A 16 1.36 -9.83 -9.32
CA ASP A 16 0.77 -11.09 -8.90
C ASP A 16 -0.51 -10.84 -8.07
N GLU A 17 -1.34 -11.86 -7.83
CA GLU A 17 -2.48 -11.77 -6.91
C GLU A 17 -2.04 -11.83 -5.44
N ASP A 18 -0.94 -12.54 -5.16
CA ASP A 18 -0.23 -12.45 -3.88
C ASP A 18 0.57 -11.14 -3.80
N CYS A 19 -0.15 -10.06 -3.52
CA CYS A 19 0.39 -8.71 -3.54
C CYS A 19 0.11 -7.88 -2.28
N LEU A 20 -0.67 -8.40 -1.32
CA LEU A 20 -1.11 -7.66 -0.13
C LEU A 20 0.01 -7.56 0.93
N TYR A 21 1.03 -6.79 0.57
CA TYR A 21 2.18 -6.47 1.39
C TYR A 21 2.20 -4.97 1.73
N LEU A 22 2.92 -4.63 2.80
CA LEU A 22 3.23 -3.26 3.19
C LEU A 22 4.72 -3.13 3.50
N ASN A 23 5.24 -1.92 3.38
CA ASN A 23 6.61 -1.57 3.74
C ASN A 23 6.58 -0.63 4.94
N VAL A 24 7.45 -0.88 5.92
CA VAL A 24 7.60 -0.02 7.10
C VAL A 24 8.99 0.58 7.10
N TYR A 25 9.05 1.91 7.14
CA TYR A 25 10.28 2.68 7.19
C TYR A 25 10.36 3.44 8.51
N THR A 26 11.46 3.26 9.23
CA THR A 26 11.69 3.88 10.55
C THR A 26 13.01 4.68 10.55
N PRO A 27 13.09 5.82 11.25
CA PRO A 27 14.33 6.57 11.41
C PRO A 27 15.46 5.70 11.97
N LYS A 28 16.69 5.85 11.47
CA LYS A 28 17.86 5.09 11.97
C LYS A 28 18.16 5.33 13.45
N SER A 29 17.81 6.50 13.96
CA SER A 29 18.01 6.91 15.35
C SER A 29 16.94 6.36 16.30
N PHE A 30 16.06 5.45 15.84
CA PHE A 30 15.02 4.88 16.68
C PHE A 30 15.63 4.22 17.93
N THR A 31 15.39 4.81 19.10
CA THR A 31 15.82 4.24 20.38
C THR A 31 14.67 3.49 21.04
N ASN A 32 15.00 2.43 21.77
CA ASN A 32 13.98 1.64 22.49
C ASN A 32 13.23 2.53 23.49
N GLY A 33 11.92 2.71 23.27
CA GLY A 33 11.03 3.47 24.16
C GLY A 33 10.48 4.77 23.55
N GLU A 34 10.98 5.20 22.39
CA GLU A 34 10.40 6.32 21.64
C GLU A 34 9.20 5.86 20.79
N SER A 35 8.17 6.69 20.72
CA SER A 35 7.04 6.52 19.79
C SER A 35 7.03 7.71 18.84
N TYR A 36 6.95 7.42 17.55
CA TYR A 36 6.92 8.42 16.49
C TYR A 36 5.55 8.42 15.80
N PRO A 37 5.09 9.57 15.30
CA PRO A 37 3.90 9.61 14.46
C PRO A 37 4.02 8.62 13.29
N VAL A 38 2.92 7.92 13.00
CA VAL A 38 2.83 6.98 11.87
C VAL A 38 2.09 7.63 10.72
N MET A 39 2.76 7.79 9.59
CA MET A 39 2.17 8.25 8.33
C MET A 39 1.93 7.06 7.41
N VAL A 40 0.69 6.89 6.96
CA VAL A 40 0.33 5.81 6.02
C VAL A 40 0.13 6.40 4.63
N PHE A 41 0.89 5.91 3.66
CA PHE A 41 0.82 6.32 2.26
C PHE A 41 0.00 5.31 1.45
N LEU A 42 -1.09 5.81 0.86
CA LEU A 42 -1.90 5.09 -0.12
C LEU A 42 -1.53 5.63 -1.50
N HIS A 43 -0.90 4.81 -2.33
CA HIS A 43 -0.52 5.23 -3.67
C HIS A 43 -1.74 5.56 -4.53
N GLY A 44 -1.57 6.48 -5.48
CA GLY A 44 -2.58 6.83 -6.48
C GLY A 44 -2.65 5.84 -7.64
N GLY A 45 -2.92 6.34 -8.84
CA GLY A 45 -3.00 5.52 -10.07
C GLY A 45 -4.43 5.14 -10.49
N GLY A 46 -5.43 5.90 -10.02
CA GLY A 46 -6.82 5.77 -10.44
C GLY A 46 -7.45 4.41 -10.15
N PHE A 47 -6.93 3.68 -9.16
CA PHE A 47 -7.29 2.30 -8.84
C PHE A 47 -6.95 1.27 -9.92
N LEU A 48 -6.17 1.64 -10.95
CA LEU A 48 -5.82 0.77 -12.09
C LEU A 48 -4.37 0.30 -12.05
N PHE A 49 -3.47 1.11 -11.49
CA PHE A 49 -2.04 0.86 -11.42
C PHE A 49 -1.44 1.57 -10.19
N GLY A 50 -0.16 1.34 -9.93
CA GLY A 50 0.58 1.84 -8.78
C GLY A 50 1.00 0.72 -7.83
N ASN A 51 1.86 1.06 -6.87
CA ASN A 51 2.33 0.16 -5.84
C ASN A 51 2.80 0.95 -4.61
N GLY A 52 3.05 0.25 -3.51
CA GLY A 52 3.59 0.81 -2.28
C GLY A 52 5.12 0.93 -2.26
N THR A 53 5.84 0.71 -3.37
CA THR A 53 7.30 0.88 -3.42
C THR A 53 7.69 2.25 -3.96
N ASP A 54 8.98 2.57 -3.85
CA ASP A 54 9.61 3.88 -4.11
C ASP A 54 9.75 4.22 -5.62
N ASP A 55 9.22 3.37 -6.50
CA ASP A 55 9.61 3.34 -7.91
C ASP A 55 9.19 4.59 -8.71
N THR A 56 8.40 5.50 -8.13
CA THR A 56 7.88 6.70 -8.80
C THR A 56 8.11 8.02 -8.04
N GLY A 57 9.05 8.07 -7.09
CA GLY A 57 9.43 9.31 -6.40
C GLY A 57 8.63 9.64 -5.13
N HIS A 58 8.05 8.62 -4.50
CA HIS A 58 7.37 8.72 -3.20
C HIS A 58 8.15 8.06 -2.06
N GLY A 59 9.46 7.97 -2.23
CA GLY A 59 10.37 7.35 -1.27
C GLY A 59 10.30 7.95 0.12
N PRO A 60 10.62 7.13 1.14
CA PRO A 60 10.57 7.55 2.52
C PRO A 60 11.69 8.55 2.87
N ASP A 61 12.75 8.66 2.06
CA ASP A 61 14.04 9.30 2.38
C ASP A 61 13.93 10.72 2.92
N TYR A 62 13.01 11.52 2.40
CA TYR A 62 12.81 12.90 2.86
C TYR A 62 12.05 12.95 4.19
N LEU A 63 10.99 12.15 4.32
CA LEU A 63 10.08 12.19 5.46
C LEU A 63 10.64 11.42 6.67
N ILE A 64 11.43 10.37 6.44
CA ILE A 64 12.03 9.54 7.51
C ILE A 64 13.03 10.33 8.36
N GLN A 65 13.59 11.41 7.80
CA GLN A 65 14.47 12.35 8.52
C GLN A 65 13.71 13.26 9.50
N LYS A 66 12.37 13.21 9.52
CA LYS A 66 11.51 14.07 10.35
C LYS A 66 10.95 13.33 11.58
N ASN A 67 11.59 12.25 12.01
CA ASN A 67 11.17 11.45 13.17
C ASN A 67 9.72 10.94 13.02
N VAL A 68 9.43 10.33 11.87
CA VAL A 68 8.13 9.76 11.51
C VAL A 68 8.34 8.35 11.00
N VAL A 69 7.45 7.42 11.37
CA VAL A 69 7.35 6.10 10.76
C VAL A 69 6.49 6.21 9.51
N ILE A 70 6.98 5.75 8.37
CA ILE A 70 6.24 5.75 7.11
C ILE A 70 5.84 4.33 6.80
N VAL A 71 4.56 4.13 6.50
CA VAL A 71 4.04 2.85 6.04
C VAL A 71 3.41 3.05 4.68
N SER A 72 3.92 2.37 3.66
CA SER A 72 3.29 2.31 2.35
C SER A 72 2.68 0.93 2.14
N ILE A 73 1.54 0.86 1.45
CA ILE A 73 0.80 -0.40 1.29
C ILE A 73 0.48 -0.66 -0.18
N ASN A 74 0.39 -1.94 -0.53
CA ASN A 74 -0.32 -2.37 -1.72
C ASN A 74 -1.79 -2.64 -1.40
N TYR A 75 -2.65 -2.46 -2.39
CA TYR A 75 -4.06 -2.88 -2.36
C TYR A 75 -4.46 -3.37 -3.75
N ARG A 76 -5.45 -4.27 -3.84
CA ARG A 76 -5.86 -4.82 -5.14
C ARG A 76 -6.34 -3.71 -6.10
N LEU A 77 -6.04 -3.87 -7.38
CA LEU A 77 -6.26 -2.90 -8.44
C LEU A 77 -7.18 -3.46 -9.54
N GLY A 78 -7.67 -2.57 -10.40
CA GLY A 78 -8.46 -2.90 -11.58
C GLY A 78 -9.65 -3.79 -11.25
N ILE A 79 -9.90 -4.76 -12.13
CA ILE A 79 -11.01 -5.71 -11.96
C ILE A 79 -10.87 -6.53 -10.67
N LEU A 80 -9.66 -6.91 -10.27
CA LEU A 80 -9.43 -7.73 -9.08
C LEU A 80 -9.74 -6.97 -7.78
N GLY A 81 -9.56 -5.65 -7.77
CA GLY A 81 -9.87 -4.80 -6.62
C GLY A 81 -11.30 -4.26 -6.61
N PHE A 82 -11.92 -4.07 -7.78
CA PHE A 82 -13.12 -3.21 -7.88
C PHE A 82 -14.26 -3.79 -8.71
N LEU A 83 -14.18 -5.06 -9.13
CA LEU A 83 -15.33 -5.76 -9.71
C LEU A 83 -16.51 -5.77 -8.74
N ALA A 84 -17.67 -5.33 -9.21
CA ALA A 84 -18.94 -5.36 -8.48
C ALA A 84 -20.01 -6.03 -9.34
N LEU A 85 -20.53 -7.17 -8.87
CA LEU A 85 -21.59 -7.94 -9.55
C LEU A 85 -22.94 -7.86 -8.83
N ASN A 86 -23.02 -7.07 -7.75
CA ASN A 86 -24.21 -6.95 -6.89
C ASN A 86 -24.69 -8.31 -6.32
N ILE A 87 -23.75 -9.22 -6.07
CA ILE A 87 -23.96 -10.48 -5.37
C ILE A 87 -23.15 -10.49 -4.08
N LYS A 88 -23.50 -11.39 -3.16
CA LYS A 88 -22.88 -11.47 -1.83
C LYS A 88 -21.37 -11.70 -1.90
N GLU A 89 -20.92 -12.49 -2.86
CA GLU A 89 -19.52 -12.90 -3.05
C GLU A 89 -18.67 -11.80 -3.71
N ALA A 90 -19.28 -10.94 -4.54
CA ALA A 90 -18.61 -9.86 -5.27
C ALA A 90 -19.37 -8.53 -5.12
N PRO A 91 -19.43 -7.96 -3.90
CA PRO A 91 -20.14 -6.70 -3.63
C PRO A 91 -19.38 -5.45 -4.10
N GLY A 92 -18.14 -5.58 -4.60
CA GLY A 92 -17.27 -4.47 -4.96
C GLY A 92 -16.35 -3.99 -3.82
N ASN A 93 -15.49 -3.03 -4.15
CA ASN A 93 -14.60 -2.33 -3.23
C ASN A 93 -13.63 -3.22 -2.44
N MET A 94 -13.20 -4.34 -3.03
CA MET A 94 -12.22 -5.24 -2.44
C MET A 94 -10.88 -4.54 -2.19
N GLY A 95 -10.44 -3.65 -3.07
CA GLY A 95 -9.25 -2.82 -2.88
C GLY A 95 -9.36 -1.86 -1.69
N LEU A 96 -10.54 -1.27 -1.44
CA LEU A 96 -10.76 -0.43 -0.25
C LEU A 96 -10.78 -1.26 1.04
N ARG A 97 -11.31 -2.49 0.98
CA ARG A 97 -11.27 -3.42 2.12
C ARG A 97 -9.83 -3.83 2.46
N ASP A 98 -8.97 -3.99 1.45
CA ASP A 98 -7.54 -4.24 1.67
C ASP A 98 -6.89 -3.06 2.42
N GLN A 99 -7.19 -1.82 2.01
CA GLN A 99 -6.71 -0.62 2.71
C GLN A 99 -7.16 -0.59 4.18
N VAL A 100 -8.43 -0.88 4.45
CA VAL A 100 -8.95 -0.98 5.83
C VAL A 100 -8.23 -2.07 6.62
N GLN A 101 -7.99 -3.23 6.01
CA GLN A 101 -7.30 -4.33 6.67
C GLN A 101 -5.83 -3.97 7.00
N ALA A 102 -5.13 -3.30 6.07
CA ALA A 102 -3.79 -2.81 6.31
C ALA A 102 -3.75 -1.78 7.44
N LEU A 103 -4.70 -0.84 7.48
CA LEU A 103 -4.81 0.15 8.56
C LEU A 103 -5.05 -0.51 9.94
N LYS A 104 -5.90 -1.54 10.00
CA LYS A 104 -6.11 -2.33 11.23
C LYS A 104 -4.83 -3.04 11.66
N TRP A 105 -4.09 -3.61 10.71
CA TRP A 105 -2.82 -4.25 10.99
C TRP A 105 -1.81 -3.23 11.53
N ILE A 106 -1.68 -2.06 10.89
CA ILE A 106 -0.78 -0.98 11.30
C ILE A 106 -1.08 -0.56 12.74
N GLN A 107 -2.35 -0.29 13.05
CA GLN A 107 -2.79 0.12 14.38
C GLN A 107 -2.55 -0.95 15.46
N SER A 108 -2.59 -2.23 15.10
CA SER A 108 -2.35 -3.33 16.04
C SER A 108 -0.86 -3.63 16.27
N ASN A 109 0.00 -3.36 15.28
CA ASN A 109 1.39 -3.82 15.27
C ASN A 109 2.42 -2.69 15.45
N ILE A 110 2.10 -1.46 15.07
CA ILE A 110 3.00 -0.31 15.22
C ILE A 110 2.55 0.52 16.43
N LYS A 111 3.38 0.57 17.46
CA LYS A 111 3.12 1.21 18.76
C LYS A 111 4.11 2.36 19.00
#